data_AF-A0A0G1QQU2-F1
#
_entry.id   AF-A0A0G1QQU2-F1
#
_cell.length_a   1.000
_cell.length_b   1.000
_cell.length_c   1.000
_cell.angle_alpha   90.00
_cell.angle_beta   90.00
_cell.angle_gamma   90.00
#
_symmetry.space_group_name_H-M   'P 1'
#
loop_
_entity.id
_entity.type
_entity.pdbx_description
1 polymer ?
#
loop_
_entity_poly.entity_id
_entity_poly.type
_entity_poly.pdbx_seq_one_letter_code
_entity_poly.pdbx_strand_id
1 'polypeptide(L)'
;MTNTPFMPAKPKIPSGKEIYDGIMREIEPDLVYENLGNLAKAHENEIPEAKKERMKRYSRAFKEYKKQYKAFMETLHREVQAYKKQAVKFLESQSGQKETVEMNNLESLILGS
;
A
#
# COMPACT_ATOMS: atom_id res chain seq x y z
N MET A 1 -16.52 21.07 21.25
CA MET A 1 -15.82 20.84 19.96
C MET A 1 -16.40 19.58 19.34
N THR A 2 -17.26 19.71 18.34
CA THR A 2 -17.87 18.56 17.66
C THR A 2 -16.82 17.93 16.74
N ASN A 3 -16.36 16.74 17.10
CA ASN A 3 -15.39 15.98 16.31
C ASN A 3 -16.13 15.33 15.14
N THR A 4 -16.47 16.11 14.11
CA THR A 4 -17.05 15.60 12.88
C THR A 4 -16.01 14.66 12.25
N PRO A 5 -16.28 13.35 12.12
CA PRO A 5 -15.30 12.45 11.56
C PRO A 5 -15.04 12.84 10.11
N PHE A 6 -13.76 12.89 9.76
CA PHE A 6 -13.29 13.17 8.41
C PHE A 6 -13.13 11.85 7.67
N MET A 7 -13.59 11.77 6.42
CA MET A 7 -13.35 10.58 5.59
C MET A 7 -11.87 10.53 5.24
N PRO A 8 -11.13 9.47 5.61
CA PRO A 8 -9.73 9.34 5.20
C PRO A 8 -9.62 9.21 3.68
N ALA A 9 -8.50 9.64 3.11
CA ALA A 9 -8.20 9.37 1.72
C ALA A 9 -8.02 7.86 1.50
N LYS A 10 -8.56 7.34 0.39
CA LYS A 10 -8.37 5.93 0.00
C LYS A 10 -6.88 5.64 -0.18
N PRO A 11 -6.33 4.58 0.44
CA PRO A 11 -4.94 4.17 0.23
C PRO A 11 -4.69 3.91 -1.26
N LYS A 12 -3.60 4.48 -1.79
CA LYS A 12 -3.11 4.15 -3.14
C LYS A 12 -2.36 2.82 -3.04
N ILE A 13 -2.82 1.81 -3.77
CA ILE A 13 -2.18 0.50 -3.82
C ILE A 13 -1.29 0.47 -5.07
N PRO A 14 0.05 0.40 -4.92
CA PRO A 14 0.94 0.29 -6.07
C PRO A 14 0.78 -1.06 -6.78
N SER A 15 1.09 -1.09 -8.07
CA SER A 15 1.18 -2.32 -8.84
C SER A 15 2.33 -3.21 -8.38
N GLY A 16 2.27 -4.51 -8.70
CA GLY A 16 3.36 -5.44 -8.40
C GLY A 16 4.70 -5.01 -9.00
N LYS A 17 4.68 -4.40 -10.19
CA LYS A 17 5.87 -3.83 -10.85
C LYS A 17 6.45 -2.67 -10.05
N GLU A 18 5.62 -1.72 -9.62
CA GLU A 18 6.07 -0.56 -8.83
C GLU A 18 6.66 -0.98 -7.49
N ILE A 19 6.05 -1.95 -6.80
CA ILE A 19 6.59 -2.49 -5.55
C ILE A 19 7.92 -3.19 -5.81
N TYR A 20 7.98 -4.03 -6.85
CA TYR A 20 9.19 -4.76 -7.20
C TYR A 20 10.34 -3.82 -7.54
N ASP A 21 10.13 -2.91 -8.49
CA ASP A 21 11.16 -1.97 -8.94
C ASP A 21 11.55 -0.98 -7.83
N GLY A 22 10.58 -0.53 -7.02
CA GLY A 22 10.86 0.35 -5.89
C GLY A 22 11.83 -0.29 -4.89
N ILE A 23 11.61 -1.55 -4.53
CA ILE A 23 12.46 -2.29 -3.60
C ILE A 23 13.79 -2.68 -4.28
N MET A 24 13.75 -3.25 -5.49
CA MET A 24 14.95 -3.73 -6.16
C MET A 24 15.91 -2.61 -6.55
N ARG A 25 15.43 -1.40 -6.85
CA ARG A 25 16.29 -0.26 -7.21
C ARG A 25 17.30 0.08 -6.10
N GLU A 26 16.94 -0.14 -4.84
CA GLU A 26 17.84 0.08 -3.70
C GLU A 26 18.75 -1.12 -3.41
N ILE A 27 18.32 -2.34 -3.76
CA ILE A 27 19.02 -3.59 -3.44
C ILE A 27 19.98 -4.03 -4.54
N GLU A 28 19.48 -4.13 -5.77
CA GLU A 28 20.20 -4.57 -6.96
C GLU A 28 19.54 -3.95 -8.20
N PRO A 29 20.00 -2.76 -8.64
CA PRO A 29 19.37 -2.02 -9.73
C PRO A 29 19.48 -2.75 -11.07
N ASP A 30 20.39 -3.70 -11.23
CA ASP A 30 20.47 -4.54 -12.43
C ASP A 30 19.23 -5.44 -12.59
N LEU A 31 18.54 -5.74 -11.49
CA LEU A 31 17.36 -6.62 -11.47
C LEU A 31 16.01 -5.89 -11.57
N VAL A 32 15.97 -4.56 -11.79
CA VAL A 32 14.68 -3.89 -12.04
C VAL A 32 14.13 -4.27 -13.43
N TYR A 33 12.81 -4.21 -13.62
CA TYR A 33 12.13 -4.63 -14.85
C TYR A 33 12.72 -3.99 -16.13
N GLU A 34 13.14 -2.73 -16.06
CA GLU A 34 13.73 -1.99 -17.18
C GLU A 34 15.05 -2.61 -17.66
N ASN A 35 15.78 -3.29 -16.78
CA ASN A 35 17.11 -3.83 -17.06
C ASN A 35 17.08 -5.33 -17.40
N LEU A 36 16.03 -6.06 -17.00
CA LEU A 36 15.94 -7.52 -17.18
C LEU A 36 16.12 -7.96 -18.64
N GLY A 37 15.58 -7.19 -19.60
CA GLY A 37 15.70 -7.49 -21.03
C GLY A 37 17.12 -7.37 -21.58
N ASN A 38 17.98 -6.60 -20.92
CA ASN A 38 19.34 -6.29 -21.39
C ASN A 38 20.43 -7.05 -20.62
N LEU A 39 20.07 -7.82 -19.58
CA LEU A 39 21.02 -8.54 -18.73
C LEU A 39 21.97 -9.45 -19.51
N ALA A 40 21.46 -10.18 -20.52
CA ALA A 40 22.29 -11.08 -21.31
C ALA A 40 23.38 -10.32 -22.07
N LYS A 41 23.03 -9.16 -22.64
CA LYS A 41 23.95 -8.28 -23.36
C LYS A 41 24.93 -7.59 -22.39
N ALA A 42 24.45 -7.14 -21.24
CA ALA A 42 25.28 -6.49 -20.21
C ALA A 42 26.38 -7.41 -19.68
N HIS A 43 26.17 -8.73 -19.73
CA HIS A 43 27.09 -9.74 -19.19
C HIS A 43 27.61 -10.72 -20.25
N GLU A 44 27.58 -10.34 -21.54
CA GLU A 44 27.90 -11.25 -22.66
C GLU A 44 29.36 -11.75 -22.64
N ASN A 45 30.29 -10.91 -22.18
CA ASN A 45 31.73 -11.18 -22.10
C ASN A 45 32.19 -11.48 -20.66
N GLU A 46 31.26 -11.83 -19.76
CA GLU A 46 31.56 -12.08 -18.36
C GLU A 46 32.33 -13.40 -18.17
N ILE A 47 33.49 -13.33 -17.51
CA ILE A 47 34.28 -14.53 -17.16
C ILE A 47 33.56 -15.37 -16.08
N PRO A 48 33.81 -16.68 -15.98
CA PRO A 48 33.11 -17.56 -15.04
C PRO A 48 33.16 -17.10 -13.58
N GLU A 49 34.28 -16.54 -13.15
CA GLU A 49 34.49 -16.02 -11.79
C GLU A 49 33.58 -14.81 -11.52
N ALA A 50 33.51 -13.87 -12.46
CA ALA A 50 32.64 -12.70 -12.37
C ALA A 50 31.16 -13.10 -12.34
N LYS A 51 30.76 -14.06 -13.19
CA LYS A 51 29.41 -14.63 -13.22
C LYS A 51 29.02 -15.24 -11.88
N LYS A 52 29.94 -15.99 -11.27
CA LYS A 52 29.72 -16.59 -9.95
C LYS A 52 29.47 -15.51 -8.89
N GLU A 53 30.28 -14.45 -8.87
CA GLU A 53 30.08 -13.34 -7.93
C GLU A 53 28.77 -12.59 -8.18
N ARG A 54 28.41 -12.33 -9.44
CA ARG A 54 27.12 -11.73 -9.79
C ARG A 54 25.94 -12.58 -9.33
N MET A 55 25.97 -13.89 -9.54
CA MET A 55 24.93 -14.79 -9.06
C MET A 55 24.82 -14.83 -7.53
N LYS A 56 25.94 -14.71 -6.82
CA LYS A 56 25.92 -14.54 -5.35
C LYS A 56 25.26 -13.22 -4.95
N ARG A 57 25.57 -12.11 -5.63
CA ARG A 57 24.92 -10.81 -5.39
C ARG A 57 23.42 -10.89 -5.62
N TYR A 58 22.98 -11.40 -6.77
CA TYR A 58 21.55 -11.57 -7.08
C TYR A 58 20.84 -12.48 -6.06
N SER A 59 21.49 -13.57 -5.64
CA SER A 59 20.93 -14.45 -4.60
C SER A 59 20.69 -13.70 -3.28
N ARG A 60 21.64 -12.85 -2.87
CA ARG A 60 21.49 -11.98 -1.69
C ARG A 60 20.39 -10.94 -1.92
N ALA A 61 20.33 -10.35 -3.11
CA ALA A 61 19.32 -9.36 -3.47
C ALA A 61 17.91 -9.92 -3.35
N PHE A 62 17.65 -11.12 -3.87
CA PHE A 62 16.33 -11.76 -3.73
C PHE A 62 15.97 -12.12 -2.29
N LYS A 63 16.95 -12.43 -1.43
CA LYS A 63 16.70 -12.65 0.00
C LYS A 63 16.28 -11.34 0.69
N GLU A 64 16.98 -10.25 0.42
CA GLU A 64 16.65 -8.94 0.98
C GLU A 64 15.32 -8.42 0.42
N TYR A 65 15.06 -8.59 -0.87
CA TYR A 65 13.78 -8.26 -1.50
C TYR A 65 12.61 -8.92 -0.77
N LYS A 66 12.69 -10.24 -0.50
CA LYS A 66 11.61 -10.95 0.22
C LYS A 66 11.35 -10.37 1.60
N LYS A 67 12.42 -9.99 2.32
CA LYS A 67 12.32 -9.38 3.65
C LYS A 67 11.66 -8.00 3.58
N GLN A 68 12.10 -7.13 2.68
CA GLN A 68 11.54 -5.79 2.53
C GLN A 68 10.11 -5.81 1.97
N TYR A 69 9.84 -6.67 1.00
CA TYR A 69 8.49 -6.89 0.46
C TYR A 69 7.51 -7.31 1.54
N LYS A 70 7.91 -8.24 2.43
CA LYS A 70 7.08 -8.64 3.56
C LYS A 70 6.76 -7.45 4.47
N ALA A 71 7.76 -6.68 4.86
CA ALA A 71 7.57 -5.48 5.70
C ALA A 71 6.67 -4.41 5.04
N PHE A 72 6.83 -4.22 3.73
CA PHE A 72 5.98 -3.34 2.93
C PHE A 72 4.52 -3.81 2.96
N MET A 73 4.27 -5.08 2.67
CA MET A 73 2.93 -5.66 2.65
C MET A 73 2.24 -5.61 4.02
N GLU A 74 2.99 -5.84 5.11
CA GLU A 74 2.46 -5.68 6.47
C GLU A 74 2.03 -4.23 6.76
N THR A 75 2.80 -3.25 6.29
CA THR A 75 2.48 -1.83 6.44
C THR A 75 1.24 -1.45 5.64
N LEU A 76 1.19 -1.83 4.37
CA LEU A 76 0.03 -1.61 3.51
C LEU A 76 -1.24 -2.26 4.09
N HIS A 77 -1.13 -3.46 4.65
CA HIS A 77 -2.26 -4.11 5.30
C HIS A 77 -2.76 -3.30 6.50
N ARG A 78 -1.86 -2.79 7.35
CA ARG A 78 -2.24 -1.93 8.48
C ARG A 78 -2.95 -0.66 8.02
N GLU A 79 -2.45 0.00 6.99
CA GLU A 79 -3.06 1.21 6.42
C GLU A 79 -4.46 0.94 5.87
N VAL A 80 -4.65 -0.17 5.14
CA VAL A 80 -5.96 -0.58 4.64
C VAL A 80 -6.93 -0.86 5.79
N GLN A 81 -6.48 -1.52 6.85
CA GLN A 81 -7.32 -1.77 8.02
C GLN A 81 -7.68 -0.47 8.76
N ALA A 82 -6.74 0.46 8.90
CA ALA A 82 -7.00 1.77 9.49
C ALA A 82 -8.03 2.57 8.68
N TYR A 83 -7.88 2.59 7.36
CA TYR A 83 -8.84 3.22 6.45
C TYR A 83 -10.24 2.60 6.60
N LYS A 84 -10.34 1.26 6.60
CA LYS A 84 -11.63 0.56 6.78
C LYS A 84 -12.33 0.97 8.07
N LYS A 85 -11.61 0.95 9.20
CA LYS A 85 -12.16 1.33 10.51
C LYS A 85 -12.66 2.77 10.52
N GLN A 86 -11.90 3.70 9.95
CA GLN A 86 -12.27 5.11 9.88
C GLN A 86 -13.44 5.36 8.93
N ALA A 87 -13.50 4.67 7.79
CA ALA A 87 -14.61 4.76 6.85
C ALA A 87 -15.93 4.26 7.46
N VAL A 88 -15.90 3.14 8.20
CA VAL A 88 -17.06 2.62 8.92
C VAL A 88 -17.54 3.64 9.96
N LYS A 89 -16.62 4.15 10.81
CA LYS A 89 -16.96 5.15 11.83
C LYS A 89 -17.54 6.44 11.22
N PHE A 90 -17.03 6.86 10.07
CA PHE A 90 -17.58 7.99 9.33
C PHE A 90 -19.03 7.73 8.90
N LEU A 91 -19.31 6.57 8.30
CA LEU A 91 -20.66 6.19 7.88
C LEU A 91 -21.63 6.06 9.06
N GLU A 92 -21.19 5.46 10.18
CA GLU A 92 -21.99 5.36 11.41
C GLU A 92 -22.37 6.75 11.93
N SER A 93 -21.42 7.69 11.95
CA SER A 93 -21.72 9.06 12.39
C SER A 93 -22.69 9.81 11.48
N GLN A 94 -22.60 9.60 10.16
CA GLN A 94 -23.54 10.20 9.22
C GLN A 94 -24.94 9.61 9.40
N SER A 95 -25.05 8.30 9.66
CA SER A 95 -26.31 7.65 9.97
C SER A 95 -26.93 8.22 11.23
N GLY A 96 -26.16 8.31 12.33
CA GLY A 96 -26.66 8.85 13.60
C GLY A 96 -27.07 10.33 13.53
N GLN A 97 -26.35 11.15 12.74
CA GLN A 97 -26.76 12.53 12.48
C GLN A 97 -28.08 12.60 11.72
N LYS A 98 -28.29 11.74 10.71
CA LYS A 98 -29.56 11.68 9.98
C LYS A 98 -30.72 11.24 10.87
N GLU A 99 -30.53 10.18 11.67
CA GLU A 99 -31.55 9.71 12.63
C GLU A 99 -31.92 10.80 13.64
N THR A 100 -30.92 11.53 14.17
CA THR A 100 -31.18 12.62 15.12
C THR A 100 -32.01 13.74 14.47
N VAL A 101 -31.70 14.10 13.22
CA VAL A 101 -32.46 15.12 12.48
C VAL A 101 -33.89 14.64 12.18
N GLU A 102 -34.06 13.39 11.75
CA GLU A 102 -35.38 12.82 11.49
C GLU A 102 -36.23 12.71 12.76
N MET A 103 -35.64 12.28 13.88
CA MET A 103 -36.32 12.21 15.16
C MET A 103 -36.76 13.59 15.66
N ASN A 104 -35.87 14.60 15.59
CA ASN A 104 -36.22 15.97 15.94
C ASN A 104 -37.35 16.52 15.06
N ASN A 105 -37.38 16.18 13.77
CA ASN A 105 -38.46 16.57 12.87
C ASN A 105 -39.79 15.90 13.26
N LEU A 106 -39.79 14.61 13.59
CA LEU A 106 -40.98 13.90 14.07
C LEU A 106 -41.48 14.47 15.42
N GLU A 107 -40.58 14.74 16.36
CA GLU A 107 -40.93 15.37 17.63
C GLU A 107 -41.55 16.76 17.43
N SER A 108 -41.01 17.56 16.51
CA SER A 108 -41.56 18.88 16.19
C SER A 108 -42.97 18.81 15.59
N LEU A 109 -43.27 17.76 14.82
CA LEU A 109 -44.60 17.54 14.25
C LEU A 109 -45.63 17.07 15.28
N ILE A 110 -45.20 16.31 16.31
CA ILE A 110 -46.08 15.80 17.37
C ILE A 110 -46.32 16.86 18.45
N LEU A 111 -45.32 17.66 18.79
CA LEU A 111 -45.40 18.68 19.84
C LEU A 111 -45.93 20.03 19.34
N GLY A 112 -45.97 20.24 18.02
CA GLY A 112 -46.51 21.44 17.38
C GLY A 112 -48.01 21.36 17.02
N SER A 113 -48.66 20.23 17.29
CA SER A 113 -50.10 19.97 17.09
C SER A 113 -50.80 19.74 18.42
#